data_AF-M6XYR6-F1
#
_entry.id   AF-M6XYR6-F1
#
_cell.length_a   1.000
_cell.length_b   1.000
_cell.length_c   1.000
_cell.angle_alpha   90.00
_cell.angle_beta   90.00
_cell.angle_gamma   90.00
#
_symmetry.space_group_name_H-M   'P 1'
#
loop_
_entity.id
_entity.type
_entity.pdbx_description
1 polymer ?
#
loop_
_entity_poly.entity_id
_entity_poly.type
_entity_poly.pdbx_seq_one_letter_code
_entity_poly.pdbx_strand_id
1 'polypeptide(L)'
;MEARLVYVTTSNEKEALKIGKTLVQERLAACANIIPKMKSIYHWEDKLVEEDEAILILKSKSELMTEVILRVKSLHSYSVPCVVSLPLLEGNKDYFSWILSEVIAD
;
A
#
# COMPACT_ATOMS: atom_id res chain seq x y z
N MET A 1 13.14 -14.20 2.64
CA MET A 1 12.02 -13.48 2.00
C MET A 1 10.94 -13.31 3.05
N GLU A 2 10.67 -12.07 3.45
CA GLU A 2 9.72 -11.77 4.53
C GLU A 2 8.49 -11.09 3.95
N ALA A 3 7.31 -11.52 4.39
CA ALA A 3 6.08 -10.84 4.03
C ALA A 3 6.04 -9.44 4.67
N ARG A 4 5.46 -8.49 3.94
CA ARG A 4 5.31 -7.10 4.34
C ARG A 4 3.86 -6.68 4.25
N LEU A 5 3.41 -5.93 5.25
CA LEU A 5 2.19 -5.15 5.18
C LEU A 5 2.57 -3.73 4.78
N VAL A 6 2.01 -3.22 3.68
CA VAL A 6 2.26 -1.86 3.20
C VAL A 6 1.04 -1.02 3.49
N TYR A 7 1.24 0.08 4.20
CA TYR A 7 0.22 1.08 4.49
C TYR A 7 0.38 2.25 3.52
N VAL A 8 -0.72 2.59 2.84
CA VAL A 8 -0.81 3.69 1.90
C VAL A 8 -2.05 4.50 2.24
N THR A 9 -1.93 5.83 2.33
CA THR A 9 -3.11 6.72 2.28
C THR A 9 -3.29 7.23 0.86
N THR A 10 -4.53 7.49 0.47
CA THR A 10 -4.90 7.96 -0.88
C THR A 10 -5.98 9.01 -0.79
N SER A 11 -6.08 9.87 -1.81
CA SER A 11 -7.02 11.00 -1.83
C SER A 11 -8.49 10.59 -1.76
N ASN A 12 -8.82 9.34 -2.11
CA ASN A 12 -10.17 8.77 -2.02
C ASN A 12 -10.15 7.26 -2.35
N GLU A 13 -11.29 6.62 -2.11
CA GLU A 13 -11.51 5.20 -2.41
C GLU A 13 -11.25 4.83 -3.88
N LYS A 14 -11.57 5.71 -4.83
CA LYS A 14 -11.37 5.42 -6.26
C LYS A 14 -9.88 5.34 -6.61
N GLU A 15 -9.06 6.21 -6.01
CA GLU A 15 -7.60 6.15 -6.15
C GLU A 15 -7.03 4.90 -5.48
N ALA A 16 -7.45 4.58 -4.23
CA ALA A 16 -7.08 3.33 -3.57
C ALA A 16 -7.41 2.10 -4.42
N LEU A 17 -8.60 2.08 -5.04
CA LEU A 17 -9.05 0.98 -5.89
C LEU A 17 -8.21 0.85 -7.16
N LYS A 18 -7.87 1.98 -7.80
CA LYS A 18 -6.99 2.01 -8.97
C LYS A 18 -5.62 1.44 -8.61
N ILE A 19 -4.98 2.01 -7.60
CA ILE A 19 -3.63 1.61 -7.16
C ILE A 19 -3.62 0.14 -6.73
N GLY A 20 -4.53 -0.27 -5.86
CA GLY A 20 -4.63 -1.64 -5.36
C GLY A 20 -4.84 -2.66 -6.48
N LYS A 21 -5.73 -2.39 -7.44
CA LYS A 21 -5.93 -3.28 -8.60
C LYS A 21 -4.67 -3.38 -9.45
N THR A 22 -4.03 -2.26 -9.76
CA THR A 22 -2.83 -2.25 -10.60
C THR A 22 -1.69 -3.03 -9.95
N LEU A 23 -1.41 -2.82 -8.66
CA LEU A 23 -0.32 -3.53 -7.99
C LEU A 23 -0.58 -5.04 -7.88
N VAL A 24 -1.83 -5.45 -7.71
CA VAL A 24 -2.18 -6.89 -7.70
C VAL A 24 -2.07 -7.49 -9.11
N GLN A 25 -2.55 -6.79 -10.13
CA GLN A 25 -2.45 -7.24 -11.53
C GLN A 25 -1.00 -7.35 -12.02
N GLU A 26 -0.15 -6.42 -11.60
CA GLU A 26 1.29 -6.40 -11.91
C GLU A 26 2.09 -7.34 -11.00
N ARG A 27 1.44 -8.09 -10.10
CA ARG A 27 2.06 -9.02 -9.14
C ARG A 27 3.12 -8.37 -8.24
N LEU A 28 2.97 -7.07 -7.96
CA LEU A 28 3.76 -6.32 -6.98
C LEU A 28 3.18 -6.48 -5.56
N ALA A 29 1.90 -6.81 -5.44
CA ALA A 29 1.23 -7.16 -4.19
C ALA A 29 0.33 -8.38 -4.39
N ALA A 30 0.27 -9.27 -3.41
CA ALA A 30 -0.62 -10.43 -3.46
C ALA A 30 -2.09 -10.03 -3.18
N CYS A 31 -2.29 -9.02 -2.34
CA CYS A 31 -3.61 -8.60 -1.88
C CYS A 31 -3.65 -7.10 -1.59
N ALA A 32 -4.83 -6.50 -1.76
CA ALA A 32 -5.16 -5.14 -1.40
C ALA A 32 -6.45 -5.11 -0.56
N ASN A 33 -6.42 -4.41 0.57
CA ASN A 33 -7.63 -4.06 1.34
C ASN A 33 -7.80 -2.55 1.35
N ILE A 34 -9.05 -2.10 1.27
CA ILE A 34 -9.40 -0.68 1.19
C ILE A 34 -10.32 -0.36 2.37
N ILE A 35 -9.96 0.67 3.14
CA ILE A 35 -10.82 1.24 4.18
C ILE A 35 -11.23 2.63 3.68
N PRO A 36 -12.47 2.80 3.21
CA PRO A 36 -12.92 4.09 2.69
C PRO A 36 -13.22 5.07 3.83
N LYS A 37 -13.26 6.37 3.51
CA LYS A 37 -13.73 7.45 4.40
C LYS A 37 -12.97 7.53 5.74
N MET A 38 -11.64 7.64 5.68
CA MET A 38 -10.81 7.96 6.84
C MET A 38 -10.58 9.47 6.92
N LYS A 39 -10.17 9.96 8.10
CA LYS A 39 -9.57 11.29 8.27
C LYS A 39 -8.06 11.19 8.49
N SER A 40 -7.31 12.04 7.81
CA SER A 40 -5.89 12.28 8.07
C SER A 40 -5.71 13.67 8.65
N ILE A 41 -4.89 13.77 9.70
CA ILE A 41 -4.62 15.02 10.41
C ILE A 41 -3.11 15.23 10.43
N TYR A 42 -2.64 16.35 9.87
CA TYR A 42 -1.23 16.67 9.76
C TYR A 42 -0.99 18.18 9.69
N HIS A 43 0.28 18.61 9.78
CA HIS A 43 0.65 20.00 9.54
C HIS A 43 1.14 20.19 8.10
N TRP A 44 0.63 21.23 7.44
CA TRP A 44 1.11 21.69 6.14
C TRP A 44 1.13 23.22 6.13
N GLU A 45 2.27 23.81 5.74
CA GLU A 45 2.45 25.28 5.71
C GLU A 45 1.99 25.97 7.01
N ASP A 46 2.45 25.45 8.16
CA ASP A 46 2.13 25.93 9.50
C ASP A 46 0.64 25.90 9.89
N LYS A 47 -0.17 25.14 9.15
CA LYS A 47 -1.59 24.95 9.42
C LYS A 47 -1.89 23.49 9.75
N LEU A 48 -2.78 23.29 10.72
CA LEU A 48 -3.41 22.00 10.94
C LEU A 48 -4.37 21.73 9.79
N VAL A 49 -4.15 20.62 9.10
CA VAL A 49 -4.97 20.13 7.99
C VAL A 49 -5.70 18.88 8.42
N GLU A 50 -6.98 18.81 8.08
CA GLU A 50 -7.83 17.63 8.22
C GLU A 50 -8.39 17.27 6.84
N GLU A 51 -8.06 16.10 6.33
CA GLU A 51 -8.45 15.66 4.99
C GLU A 51 -9.20 14.33 5.02
N ASP A 52 -10.17 14.20 4.11
CA ASP A 52 -10.83 12.92 3.84
C ASP A 52 -9.95 12.08 2.91
N GLU A 53 -9.64 10.87 3.33
CA GLU A 53 -8.78 9.94 2.60
C GLU A 53 -9.36 8.52 2.60
N ALA A 54 -8.67 7.61 1.92
CA ALA A 54 -8.87 6.17 2.07
C ALA A 54 -7.53 5.48 2.39
N ILE A 55 -7.58 4.43 3.22
CA ILE A 55 -6.44 3.56 3.46
C ILE A 55 -6.42 2.47 2.40
N LEU A 56 -5.26 2.25 1.80
CA LEU A 56 -4.93 1.07 1.04
C LEU A 56 -3.88 0.25 1.82
N ILE A 57 -4.23 -0.99 2.16
CA ILE A 57 -3.34 -1.94 2.83
C ILE A 57 -2.96 -3.04 1.86
N LEU A 58 -1.68 -3.13 1.51
CA LEU A 58 -1.17 -4.16 0.60
C LEU A 58 -0.41 -5.24 1.37
N LYS A 59 -0.37 -6.45 0.82
CA LYS A 59 0.53 -7.53 1.27
C LYS A 59 1.49 -7.85 0.14
N SER A 60 2.78 -7.83 0.42
CA SER A 60 3.83 -8.12 -0.57
C SER A 60 5.04 -8.77 0.14
N LYS A 61 6.19 -8.85 -0.53
CA LYS A 61 7.45 -9.36 0.02
C LYS A 61 8.50 -8.25 0.11
N SER A 62 9.41 -8.39 1.04
CA SER A 62 10.53 -7.46 1.32
C SER A 62 11.28 -7.01 0.07
N GLU A 63 11.52 -7.91 -0.86
CA GLU A 63 12.34 -7.69 -2.07
C GLU A 63 11.67 -6.75 -3.07
N LEU A 64 10.35 -6.57 -3.00
CA LEU A 64 9.57 -5.73 -3.92
C LEU A 64 9.27 -4.33 -3.39
N MET A 65 9.77 -3.97 -2.21
CA MET A 65 9.37 -2.72 -1.56
C MET A 65 9.78 -1.49 -2.38
N THR A 66 10.91 -1.54 -3.07
CA THR A 66 11.36 -0.46 -3.96
C THR A 66 10.38 -0.28 -5.12
N GLU A 67 10.02 -1.37 -5.79
CA GLU A 67 9.12 -1.40 -6.95
C GLU A 67 7.70 -0.99 -6.55
N VAL A 68 7.20 -1.48 -5.41
CA VAL A 68 5.90 -1.08 -4.84
C VAL A 68 5.88 0.42 -4.57
N ILE A 69 6.89 0.98 -3.91
CA ILE A 69 6.95 2.42 -3.61
C ILE A 69 6.98 3.25 -4.90
N LEU A 70 7.85 2.89 -5.85
CA LEU A 70 7.94 3.59 -7.13
C LEU A 70 6.63 3.52 -7.90
N ARG A 71 5.98 2.35 -7.91
CA ARG A 71 4.73 2.17 -8.65
C ARG A 71 3.59 2.95 -8.02
N VAL A 72 3.44 2.91 -6.70
CA VAL A 72 2.44 3.73 -6.01
C VAL A 72 2.68 5.21 -6.32
N LYS A 73 3.91 5.72 -6.19
CA LYS A 73 4.24 7.11 -6.54
C LYS A 73 3.86 7.48 -7.97
N SER A 74 4.05 6.58 -8.94
CA SER A 74 3.69 6.83 -10.35
C SER A 74 2.18 6.90 -10.61
N LEU A 75 1.35 6.31 -9.74
CA LEU A 75 -0.10 6.19 -9.91
C LEU A 75 -0.90 7.19 -9.07
N HIS A 76 -0.26 7.76 -8.05
CA HIS A 76 -0.88 8.59 -7.02
C HIS A 76 -0.96 10.06 -7.43
N SER A 77 -2.02 10.73 -7.00
CA SER A 77 -2.24 12.16 -7.17
C SER A 77 -1.34 13.07 -6.32
N TYR A 78 -0.76 12.57 -5.21
CA TYR A 78 0.07 13.36 -4.32
C TYR A 78 1.51 13.37 -4.80
N SER A 79 2.20 14.49 -4.59
CA SER A 79 3.63 14.61 -4.89
C SER A 79 4.49 13.75 -3.95
N VAL A 80 4.09 13.63 -2.69
CA VAL A 80 4.76 12.83 -1.66
C VAL A 80 3.73 11.94 -0.94
N PRO A 81 3.29 10.82 -1.57
CA PRO A 81 2.29 9.96 -0.97
C PRO A 81 2.85 9.19 0.24
N CYS A 82 2.00 8.94 1.23
CA CYS A 82 2.33 8.04 2.34
C CYS A 82 2.39 6.60 1.81
N VAL A 83 3.57 5.99 1.84
CA VAL A 83 3.78 4.57 1.50
C VAL A 83 4.84 4.02 2.45
N VAL A 84 4.42 3.23 3.43
CA VAL A 84 5.31 2.67 4.45
C VAL A 84 5.09 1.17 4.60
N SER A 85 6.14 0.41 4.90
CA SER A 85 6.06 -1.04 5.07
C SER A 85 6.39 -1.47 6.50
N LEU A 86 5.65 -2.46 6.97
CA LEU A 86 5.78 -3.09 8.27
C LEU A 86 6.11 -4.58 8.09
N PRO A 87 7.04 -5.15 8.87
CA PRO A 87 7.31 -6.58 8.82
C PRO A 87 6.11 -7.39 9.34
N LEU A 88 5.74 -8.45 8.63
CA LEU A 88 4.81 -9.46 9.13
C LEU A 88 5.63 -10.60 9.75
N LEU A 89 5.65 -10.64 11.09
CA LEU A 89 6.48 -11.58 11.84
C LEU A 89 5.78 -12.91 12.12
N GLU A 90 4.46 -12.87 12.36
CA GLU A 90 3.67 -14.03 12.77
C GLU A 90 2.31 -14.03 12.06
N GLY A 91 1.78 -15.22 11.78
CA GLY A 91 0.52 -15.40 11.08
C GLY A 91 0.32 -16.81 10.56
N ASN A 92 -0.73 -17.01 9.76
CA ASN A 92 -0.98 -18.29 9.10
C ASN A 92 0.12 -18.57 8.05
N LYS A 93 0.87 -19.66 8.23
CA LYS A 93 1.97 -20.07 7.35
C LYS A 93 1.52 -20.30 5.91
N ASP A 94 0.31 -20.84 5.71
CA ASP A 94 -0.23 -21.07 4.37
C ASP A 94 -0.53 -19.74 3.67
N TYR A 95 -1.00 -18.75 4.43
CA TYR A 95 -1.25 -17.41 3.90
C TYR A 95 0.06 -16.68 3.54
N PHE A 96 1.11 -16.84 4.36
CA PHE A 96 2.43 -16.29 4.03
C PHE A 96 3.01 -16.95 2.79
N SER A 97 2.91 -18.27 2.67
CA SER A 97 3.31 -19.00 1.46
C SER A 97 2.57 -18.48 0.22
N TRP A 98 1.26 -18.25 0.35
CA TRP A 98 0.45 -17.67 -0.72
C TRP A 98 0.88 -16.25 -1.10
N ILE A 99 1.16 -15.37 -0.13
CA ILE A 99 1.67 -14.01 -0.43
C ILE A 99 2.95 -14.10 -1.27
N LEU A 100 3.89 -14.96 -0.84
CA LEU A 100 5.19 -15.09 -1.51
C LEU A 100 5.08 -15.73 -2.90
N SER A 101 4.11 -16.63 -3.13
CA SER A 101 3.89 -17.25 -4.44
C SER A 101 3.15 -16.35 -5.43
N GLU A 102 2.37 -15.39 -4.95
CA GLU A 102 1.58 -14.50 -5.82
C GLU A 102 2.34 -13.30 -6.36
N VAL A 103 3.53 -13.01 -5.83
CA VAL A 103 4.33 -11.84 -6.21
C VAL A 103 5.64 -12.23 -6.91
N ILE A 104 5.91 -11.59 -8.05
CA ILE A 104 7.10 -11.85 -8.86
C ILE A 104 8.10 -10.72 -8.62
N ALA A 105 9.34 -11.07 -8.28
CA ALA A 105 10.46 -10.15 -8.39
C ALA A 105 11.12 -10.45 -9.73
N ASP A 106 11.36 -9.40 -10.53
CA ASP A 106 12.18 -9.51 -11.73
C ASP A 106 13.61 -9.97 -11.41
#